data_AF-A0A022QQT9-F1
#
_entry.id   AF-A0A022QQT9-F1
#
_cell.length_a   1.000
_cell.length_b   1.000
_cell.length_c   1.000
_cell.angle_alpha   90.00
_cell.angle_beta   90.00
_cell.angle_gamma   90.00
#
_symmetry.space_group_name_H-M   'P 1'
#
loop_
_entity.id
_entity.type
_entity.pdbx_description
1 polymer ?
#
loop_
_entity_poly.entity_id
_entity_poly.type
_entity_poly.pdbx_seq_one_letter_code
_entity_poly.pdbx_strand_id
1 'polypeptide(L)'
;MGRVNFLTSLILSISVGVILFSGRPASAQLRQNFYSNTCPDVESIVRRAVSAKVSQTFVTIPATIRLFFHDCFVSGCDASVIVASTGGNTAEKDHPDNLSLAGDGFDTVIKAKAAVDAVPRCKNKVSCADILALATRDVIVLAGGPTYPVELGRLDGLSSTSASVNGNLPKANFNLNQLNSMFASRGN
;
A
#
# COMPACT_ATOMS: atom_id res chain seq x y z
N MET A 1 -30.50 15.69 48.89
CA MET A 1 -29.83 14.47 48.40
C MET A 1 -29.84 14.30 46.86
N GLY A 2 -30.20 15.30 46.05
CA GLY A 2 -30.29 15.15 44.57
C GLY A 2 -29.19 15.82 43.73
N ARG A 3 -28.33 16.68 44.31
CA ARG A 3 -27.31 17.43 43.54
C ARG A 3 -26.04 16.63 43.23
N VAL A 4 -25.67 15.67 44.07
CA VAL A 4 -24.43 14.88 43.90
C VAL A 4 -24.52 13.94 42.70
N ASN A 5 -25.70 13.34 42.46
CA ASN A 5 -25.92 12.39 41.35
C ASN A 5 -25.93 13.03 39.96
N PHE A 6 -26.29 14.32 39.87
CA PHE A 6 -26.34 15.02 38.59
C PHE A 6 -24.92 15.41 38.11
N LEU A 7 -24.08 15.86 39.05
CA LEU A 7 -22.67 16.16 38.79
C LEU A 7 -21.87 14.91 38.41
N THR A 8 -22.08 13.78 39.10
CA THR A 8 -21.37 12.52 38.77
C THR A 8 -21.79 11.96 37.42
N SER A 9 -23.08 12.00 37.07
CA SER A 9 -23.59 11.55 35.77
C SER A 9 -23.09 12.42 34.60
N LEU A 10 -22.98 13.74 34.83
CA LEU A 10 -22.42 14.67 33.86
C LEU A 10 -20.92 14.44 33.64
N ILE A 11 -20.15 14.24 34.70
CA ILE A 11 -18.71 13.92 34.63
C ILE A 11 -18.49 12.59 33.89
N LEU A 12 -19.29 11.56 34.17
CA LEU A 12 -19.19 10.26 33.50
C LEU A 12 -19.50 10.36 32.00
N SER A 13 -20.51 11.16 31.63
CA SER A 13 -20.91 11.39 30.24
C SER A 13 -19.84 12.16 29.45
N ILE A 14 -19.22 13.18 30.06
CA ILE A 14 -18.11 13.93 29.47
C ILE A 14 -16.89 13.02 29.30
N SER A 15 -16.60 12.16 30.28
CA SER A 15 -15.46 11.22 30.22
C SER A 15 -15.59 10.21 29.08
N VAL A 16 -16.79 9.66 28.85
CA VAL A 16 -17.07 8.75 27.72
C VAL A 16 -16.99 9.48 26.37
N GLY A 17 -17.50 10.73 26.30
CA GLY A 17 -17.39 11.56 25.11
C GLY A 17 -15.94 11.88 24.71
N VAL A 18 -15.06 12.16 25.68
CA VAL A 18 -13.64 12.43 25.42
C VAL A 18 -12.90 11.19 24.92
N ILE A 19 -13.24 9.98 25.41
CA ILE A 19 -12.64 8.73 24.93
C ILE A 19 -13.06 8.43 23.48
N LEU A 20 -14.31 8.71 23.10
CA LEU A 20 -14.83 8.50 21.74
C LEU A 20 -14.31 9.51 20.71
N PHE A 21 -13.89 10.70 21.13
CA PHE A 21 -13.33 11.74 20.25
C PHE A 21 -11.80 11.79 20.22
N SER A 22 -11.10 10.92 20.95
CA SER A 22 -9.63 10.83 20.98
C SER A 22 -9.05 9.99 19.83
N GLY A 23 -9.70 9.99 18.66
CA GLY A 23 -9.15 9.43 17.44
C GLY A 23 -8.02 10.30 16.91
N ARG A 24 -6.84 10.24 17.55
CA ARG A 24 -5.62 10.73 16.90
C ARG A 24 -5.48 9.95 15.59
N PRO A 25 -5.21 10.58 14.44
CA PRO A 25 -4.78 9.83 13.28
C PRO A 25 -3.53 9.06 13.71
N ALA A 26 -3.67 7.74 13.82
CA ALA A 26 -2.55 6.86 14.11
C ALA A 26 -1.67 6.85 12.85
N SER A 27 -0.77 7.81 12.72
CA SER A 27 0.35 7.68 11.79
C SER A 27 1.29 6.67 12.42
N ALA A 28 1.10 5.39 12.08
CA ALA A 28 2.09 4.38 12.40
C ALA A 28 3.34 4.73 11.61
N GLN A 29 4.39 5.15 12.31
CA GLN A 29 5.66 5.49 11.68
C GLN A 29 6.21 4.23 10.99
N LEU A 30 6.36 4.31 9.67
CA LEU A 30 7.04 3.27 8.90
C LEU A 30 8.46 3.12 9.43
N ARG A 31 8.95 1.88 9.47
CA ARG A 31 10.30 1.60 9.94
C ARG A 31 10.88 0.36 9.29
N GLN A 32 12.21 0.31 9.21
CA GLN A 32 12.91 -0.91 8.84
C GLN A 32 12.64 -2.01 9.88
N ASN A 33 12.68 -3.27 9.45
CA ASN A 33 12.46 -4.44 10.31
C ASN A 33 11.09 -4.47 11.02
N PHE A 34 10.06 -3.82 10.49
CA PHE A 34 8.73 -3.76 11.10
C PHE A 34 8.17 -5.14 11.51
N TYR A 35 8.40 -6.16 10.68
CA TYR A 35 7.90 -7.52 10.88
C TYR A 35 8.86 -8.46 11.64
N SER A 36 9.95 -7.96 12.23
CA SER A 36 10.99 -8.82 12.86
C SER A 36 10.44 -9.81 13.90
N ASN A 37 9.39 -9.42 14.62
CA ASN A 37 8.80 -10.23 15.69
C ASN A 37 7.60 -11.07 15.23
N THR A 38 7.04 -10.79 14.04
CA THR A 38 5.81 -11.43 13.55
C THR A 38 6.09 -12.33 12.35
N CYS A 39 6.84 -11.83 11.37
CA CYS A 39 7.26 -12.55 10.18
C CYS A 39 8.74 -12.20 9.86
N PRO A 40 9.71 -12.72 10.63
CA PRO A 40 11.13 -12.35 10.52
C PRO A 40 11.71 -12.57 9.12
N ASP A 41 11.24 -13.60 8.42
CA ASP A 41 11.76 -13.99 7.11
C ASP A 41 11.04 -13.30 5.92
N VAL A 42 10.15 -12.33 6.18
CA VAL A 42 9.27 -11.73 5.15
C VAL A 42 10.04 -11.24 3.92
N GLU A 43 11.12 -10.49 4.12
CA GLU A 43 11.90 -9.94 3.00
C GLU A 43 12.53 -11.06 2.16
N SER A 44 13.02 -12.12 2.79
CA SER A 44 13.60 -13.27 2.08
C SER A 44 12.54 -14.07 1.31
N ILE A 45 11.31 -14.15 1.83
CA ILE A 45 10.20 -14.84 1.18
C ILE A 45 9.76 -14.06 -0.07
N VAL A 46 9.56 -12.74 0.07
CA VAL A 46 9.20 -11.86 -1.06
C VAL A 46 10.30 -11.90 -2.12
N ARG A 47 11.58 -11.75 -1.74
CA ARG A 47 12.72 -11.81 -2.67
C ARG A 47 12.73 -13.08 -3.51
N ARG A 48 12.50 -14.24 -2.89
CA ARG A 48 12.46 -15.53 -3.60
C ARG A 48 11.28 -15.61 -4.57
N ALA A 49 10.08 -15.19 -4.14
CA ALA A 49 8.90 -15.20 -4.99
C ALA A 49 9.07 -14.26 -6.21
N VAL A 50 9.61 -13.06 -5.98
CA VAL A 50 9.90 -12.07 -7.03
C VAL A 50 10.95 -12.60 -7.99
N SER A 51 12.06 -13.15 -7.49
CA SER A 51 13.12 -13.74 -8.34
C SER A 51 12.58 -14.86 -9.23
N ALA A 52 11.73 -15.74 -8.68
CA ALA A 52 11.09 -16.80 -9.43
C ALA A 52 10.09 -16.29 -10.48
N LYS A 53 9.43 -15.15 -10.23
CA LYS A 53 8.52 -14.53 -11.22
C LYS A 53 9.32 -13.81 -12.32
N VAL A 54 10.38 -13.08 -11.98
CA VAL A 54 11.29 -12.46 -12.96
C VAL A 54 11.95 -13.49 -13.88
N SER A 55 12.32 -14.67 -13.36
CA SER A 55 12.86 -15.75 -14.21
C SER A 55 11.84 -16.34 -15.19
N GLN A 56 10.54 -16.13 -14.96
CA GLN A 56 9.49 -16.53 -15.91
C GLN A 56 9.34 -15.51 -17.04
N THR A 57 9.45 -14.21 -16.72
CA THR A 57 9.34 -13.14 -17.71
C THR A 57 10.02 -11.86 -17.22
N PHE A 58 10.85 -11.28 -18.09
CA PHE A 58 11.53 -10.01 -17.81
C PHE A 58 10.55 -8.84 -17.61
N VAL A 59 9.34 -8.92 -18.21
CA VAL A 59 8.28 -7.91 -18.11
C VAL A 59 7.89 -7.62 -16.65
N THR A 60 8.06 -8.59 -15.75
CA THR A 60 7.84 -8.42 -14.32
C THR A 60 8.55 -7.20 -13.74
N ILE A 61 9.78 -6.92 -14.16
CA ILE A 61 10.57 -5.82 -13.60
C ILE A 61 9.89 -4.46 -13.84
N PRO A 62 9.71 -4.00 -15.09
CA PRO A 62 9.05 -2.71 -15.34
C PRO A 62 7.58 -2.71 -14.89
N ALA A 63 6.88 -3.85 -14.95
CA ALA A 63 5.49 -3.96 -14.53
C ALA A 63 5.32 -3.70 -13.03
N THR A 64 6.14 -4.31 -12.17
CA THR A 64 6.07 -4.12 -10.72
C THR A 64 6.46 -2.71 -10.31
N ILE A 65 7.51 -2.14 -10.91
CA ILE A 65 7.92 -0.75 -10.64
C ILE A 65 6.79 0.23 -10.98
N ARG A 66 6.19 0.08 -12.17
CA ARG A 66 5.08 0.93 -12.60
C ARG A 66 3.85 0.73 -11.72
N LEU A 67 3.54 -0.49 -11.31
CA LEU A 67 2.41 -0.76 -10.41
C LEU A 67 2.58 -0.03 -9.06
N PHE A 68 3.76 -0.08 -8.47
CA PHE A 68 4.05 0.64 -7.23
C PHE A 68 3.94 2.16 -7.37
N PHE A 69 4.43 2.71 -8.49
CA PHE A 69 4.24 4.12 -8.79
C PHE A 69 2.76 4.50 -8.88
N HIS A 70 1.95 3.73 -9.62
CA HIS A 70 0.53 3.99 -9.78
C HIS A 70 -0.23 3.89 -8.46
N ASP A 71 0.10 2.91 -7.61
CA ASP A 71 -0.47 2.78 -6.26
C ASP A 71 -0.21 4.05 -5.43
N CYS A 72 1.07 4.42 -5.27
CA CYS A 72 1.48 5.52 -4.42
C CYS A 72 0.96 6.90 -4.87
N PHE A 73 0.71 7.11 -6.17
CA PHE A 73 0.29 8.42 -6.69
C PHE A 73 -1.22 8.70 -6.55
N VAL A 74 -2.05 7.66 -6.46
CA VAL A 74 -3.52 7.80 -6.44
C VAL A 74 -4.03 8.12 -5.05
N SER A 75 -3.97 7.18 -4.12
CA SER A 75 -4.47 7.33 -2.74
C SER A 75 -3.36 7.19 -1.67
N GLY A 76 -2.10 7.05 -2.10
CA GLY A 76 -0.97 6.67 -1.25
C GLY A 76 -0.58 5.21 -1.45
N CYS A 77 0.54 4.78 -0.86
CA CYS A 77 1.04 3.42 -1.04
C CYS A 77 0.24 2.43 -0.16
N ASP A 78 -0.94 2.02 -0.61
CA ASP A 78 -1.90 1.25 0.17
C ASP A 78 -2.43 0.01 -0.58
N ALA A 79 -1.83 -0.38 -1.71
CA ALA A 79 -2.26 -1.49 -2.55
C ALA A 79 -3.71 -1.39 -3.09
N SER A 80 -4.35 -0.21 -3.03
CA SER A 80 -5.70 0.02 -3.57
C SER A 80 -5.78 -0.26 -5.07
N VAL A 81 -4.68 -0.08 -5.82
CA VAL A 81 -4.62 -0.37 -7.26
C VAL A 81 -4.79 -1.86 -7.59
N ILE A 82 -4.54 -2.77 -6.63
CA ILE A 82 -4.59 -4.23 -6.84
C ILE A 82 -6.02 -4.77 -6.66
N VAL A 83 -6.91 -4.03 -6.00
CA VAL A 83 -8.29 -4.42 -5.72
C VAL A 83 -9.07 -4.60 -7.03
N ALA A 84 -9.84 -5.69 -7.11
CA ALA A 84 -10.69 -5.98 -8.27
C ALA A 84 -12.04 -5.26 -8.16
N SER A 85 -12.62 -4.92 -9.31
CA SER A 85 -13.99 -4.40 -9.38
C SER A 85 -15.02 -5.38 -8.85
N THR A 86 -16.11 -4.84 -8.34
CA THR A 86 -17.30 -5.59 -7.91
C THR A 86 -18.54 -5.06 -8.63
N GLY A 87 -19.68 -5.75 -8.52
CA GLY A 87 -20.91 -5.33 -9.24
C GLY A 87 -21.41 -3.91 -8.91
N GLY A 88 -21.03 -3.36 -7.74
CA GLY A 88 -21.39 -2.00 -7.32
C GLY A 88 -20.26 -0.98 -7.35
N ASN A 89 -19.03 -1.38 -7.73
CA ASN A 89 -17.87 -0.52 -7.68
C ASN A 89 -16.85 -0.90 -8.76
N THR A 90 -16.54 0.05 -9.66
CA THR A 90 -15.40 -0.06 -10.57
C THR A 90 -14.14 0.37 -9.83
N ALA A 91 -13.17 -0.53 -9.68
CA ALA A 91 -11.92 -0.30 -8.96
C ALA A 91 -10.91 0.52 -9.78
N GLU A 92 -9.85 0.97 -9.12
CA GLU A 92 -8.75 1.71 -9.76
C GLU A 92 -8.12 0.94 -10.92
N LYS A 93 -7.99 -0.38 -10.76
CA LYS A 93 -7.42 -1.29 -11.77
C LYS A 93 -8.06 -1.16 -13.14
N ASP A 94 -9.36 -0.88 -13.19
CA ASP A 94 -10.16 -0.79 -14.42
C ASP A 94 -10.33 0.65 -14.93
N HIS A 95 -9.65 1.63 -14.31
CA HIS A 95 -9.58 2.99 -14.83
C HIS A 95 -8.80 3.02 -16.16
N PRO A 96 -9.18 3.84 -17.17
CA PRO A 96 -8.51 3.90 -18.47
C PRO A 96 -6.98 4.07 -18.41
N ASP A 97 -6.47 4.85 -17.46
CA ASP A 97 -5.01 5.03 -17.28
C ASP A 97 -4.29 3.76 -16.79
N ASN A 98 -5.02 2.88 -16.10
CA ASN A 98 -4.50 1.66 -15.48
C ASN A 98 -4.69 0.41 -16.35
N LEU A 99 -5.52 0.46 -17.40
CA LEU A 99 -5.70 -0.66 -18.35
C LEU A 99 -4.40 -1.11 -19.02
N SER A 100 -3.41 -0.22 -19.10
CA SER A 100 -2.08 -0.50 -19.65
C SER A 100 -1.09 -1.06 -18.62
N LEU A 101 -1.47 -1.22 -17.35
CA LEU A 101 -0.65 -1.89 -16.35
C LEU A 101 -0.58 -3.39 -16.70
N ALA A 102 0.65 -3.89 -16.83
CA ALA A 102 0.85 -5.30 -17.19
C ALA A 102 0.41 -6.23 -16.06
N GLY A 103 -0.27 -7.32 -16.43
CA GLY A 103 -0.71 -8.38 -15.51
C GLY A 103 0.41 -8.93 -14.64
N ASP A 104 1.63 -8.99 -15.18
CA ASP A 104 2.82 -9.46 -14.46
C ASP A 104 3.14 -8.68 -13.18
N GLY A 105 2.81 -7.39 -13.13
CA GLY A 105 2.98 -6.58 -11.92
C GLY A 105 2.06 -7.07 -10.79
N PHE A 106 0.78 -7.29 -11.12
CA PHE A 106 -0.21 -7.82 -10.17
C PHE A 106 0.13 -9.24 -9.74
N ASP A 107 0.49 -10.10 -10.69
CA ASP A 107 0.93 -11.48 -10.43
C ASP A 107 2.10 -11.55 -9.45
N THR A 108 3.03 -10.60 -9.54
CA THR A 108 4.20 -10.56 -8.66
C THR A 108 3.78 -10.39 -7.21
N VAL A 109 2.87 -9.44 -6.95
CA VAL A 109 2.35 -9.21 -5.60
C VAL A 109 1.49 -10.39 -5.13
N ILE A 110 0.62 -10.93 -6.00
CA ILE A 110 -0.25 -12.08 -5.67
C ILE A 110 0.59 -13.31 -5.29
N LYS A 111 1.61 -13.66 -6.10
CA LYS A 111 2.49 -14.80 -5.82
C LYS A 111 3.33 -14.59 -4.56
N ALA A 112 3.85 -13.39 -4.35
CA ALA A 112 4.60 -13.06 -3.14
C ALA A 112 3.70 -13.13 -1.90
N LYS A 113 2.47 -12.60 -1.96
CA LYS A 113 1.47 -12.69 -0.89
C LYS A 113 1.11 -14.13 -0.56
N ALA A 114 0.86 -14.96 -1.57
CA ALA A 114 0.60 -16.38 -1.36
C ALA A 114 1.78 -17.10 -0.67
N ALA A 115 3.03 -16.80 -1.08
CA ALA A 115 4.22 -17.37 -0.46
C ALA A 115 4.40 -16.91 1.01
N VAL A 116 4.11 -15.64 1.30
CA VAL A 116 4.14 -15.10 2.67
C VAL A 116 3.04 -15.76 3.52
N ASP A 117 1.81 -15.83 3.03
CA ASP A 117 0.68 -16.40 3.78
C ASP A 117 0.74 -17.92 3.93
N ALA A 118 1.53 -18.61 3.10
CA ALA A 118 1.84 -20.04 3.26
C ALA A 118 2.67 -20.31 4.53
N VAL A 119 3.34 -19.30 5.09
CA VAL A 119 4.07 -19.42 6.36
C VAL A 119 3.14 -19.12 7.53
N PRO A 120 2.87 -20.08 8.45
CA PRO A 120 1.83 -19.93 9.47
C PRO A 120 1.97 -18.68 10.36
N ARG A 121 3.19 -18.28 10.72
CA ARG A 121 3.43 -17.07 11.55
C ARG A 121 3.19 -15.76 10.80
N CYS A 122 3.24 -15.79 9.48
CA CYS A 122 3.12 -14.62 8.60
C CYS A 122 1.71 -14.44 8.03
N LYS A 123 0.90 -15.50 8.05
CA LYS A 123 -0.45 -15.52 7.49
C LYS A 123 -1.31 -14.39 8.02
N ASN A 124 -1.83 -13.56 7.10
CA ASN A 124 -2.66 -12.38 7.40
C ASN A 124 -1.96 -11.33 8.29
N LYS A 125 -0.62 -11.30 8.31
CA LYS A 125 0.16 -10.31 9.09
C LYS A 125 0.86 -9.27 8.24
N VAL A 126 1.19 -9.60 7.00
CA VAL A 126 1.92 -8.71 6.07
C VAL A 126 0.94 -8.15 5.03
N SER A 127 0.93 -6.83 4.87
CA SER A 127 0.05 -6.13 3.93
C SER A 127 0.50 -6.33 2.48
N CYS A 128 -0.43 -6.26 1.54
CA CYS A 128 -0.12 -6.20 0.11
C CYS A 128 0.68 -4.95 -0.23
N ALA A 129 0.42 -3.82 0.44
CA ALA A 129 1.17 -2.57 0.28
C ALA A 129 2.67 -2.74 0.57
N ASP A 130 3.02 -3.39 1.68
CA ASP A 130 4.43 -3.66 2.00
C ASP A 130 5.06 -4.73 1.11
N ILE A 131 4.28 -5.73 0.67
CA ILE A 131 4.77 -6.70 -0.31
C ILE A 131 5.09 -6.02 -1.64
N LEU A 132 4.26 -5.07 -2.10
CA LEU A 132 4.51 -4.32 -3.32
C LEU A 132 5.75 -3.42 -3.19
N ALA A 133 5.96 -2.78 -2.03
CA ALA A 133 7.16 -2.00 -1.76
C ALA A 133 8.44 -2.86 -1.76
N LEU A 134 8.41 -4.02 -1.08
CA LEU A 134 9.51 -4.98 -1.08
C LEU A 134 9.78 -5.54 -2.47
N ALA A 135 8.73 -5.94 -3.19
CA ALA A 135 8.83 -6.46 -4.55
C ALA A 135 9.46 -5.45 -5.49
N THR A 136 9.12 -4.17 -5.36
CA THR A 136 9.70 -3.08 -6.16
C THR A 136 11.21 -2.95 -5.92
N ARG A 137 11.64 -2.96 -4.65
CA ARG A 137 13.08 -2.95 -4.32
C ARG A 137 13.78 -4.17 -4.92
N ASP A 138 13.15 -5.34 -4.81
CA ASP A 138 13.73 -6.59 -5.28
C ASP A 138 13.87 -6.65 -6.81
N VAL A 139 12.88 -6.18 -7.58
CA VAL A 139 13.01 -6.10 -9.06
C VAL A 139 14.03 -5.06 -9.50
N ILE A 140 14.20 -3.95 -8.77
CA ILE A 140 15.25 -2.95 -9.05
C ILE A 140 16.63 -3.58 -8.89
N VAL A 141 16.85 -4.32 -7.80
CA VAL A 141 18.12 -5.05 -7.59
C VAL A 141 18.35 -6.08 -8.68
N LEU A 142 17.33 -6.85 -9.07
CA LEU A 142 17.43 -7.84 -10.15
C LEU A 142 17.71 -7.20 -11.53
N ALA A 143 17.32 -5.95 -11.73
CA ALA A 143 17.63 -5.17 -12.92
C ALA A 143 19.07 -4.59 -12.92
N GLY A 144 19.88 -4.86 -11.89
CA GLY A 144 21.21 -4.28 -11.71
C GLY A 144 21.22 -2.91 -11.02
N GLY A 145 20.07 -2.49 -10.46
CA GLY A 145 19.97 -1.27 -9.67
C GLY A 145 20.50 -1.41 -8.24
N PRO A 146 20.49 -0.32 -7.46
CA PRO A 146 21.00 -0.32 -6.10
C PRO A 146 20.07 -1.10 -5.15
N THR A 147 20.65 -1.66 -4.10
CA THR A 147 19.88 -2.06 -2.92
C THR A 147 19.63 -0.85 -2.04
N TYR A 148 18.44 -0.76 -1.47
CA TYR A 148 18.09 0.26 -0.47
C TYR A 148 17.23 -0.37 0.63
N PRO A 149 17.29 0.16 1.86
CA PRO A 149 16.41 -0.29 2.93
C PRO A 149 14.97 0.16 2.64
N VAL A 150 14.01 -0.72 2.93
CA VAL A 150 12.58 -0.42 2.77
C VAL A 150 11.98 -0.28 4.16
N GLU A 151 11.38 0.88 4.44
CA GLU A 151 10.53 1.05 5.62
C GLU A 151 9.20 0.36 5.39
N LEU A 152 8.74 -0.39 6.39
CA LEU A 152 7.53 -1.21 6.36
C LEU A 152 6.58 -0.78 7.48
N GLY A 153 5.36 -1.32 7.44
CA GLY A 153 4.24 -0.96 8.30
C GLY A 153 3.06 -0.34 7.55
N ARG A 154 3.05 -0.38 6.21
CA ARG A 154 1.91 0.10 5.41
C ARG A 154 0.71 -0.81 5.64
N LEU A 155 -0.49 -0.24 5.57
CA LEU A 155 -1.74 -0.98 5.64
C LEU A 155 -2.41 -0.98 4.27
N ASP A 156 -3.22 -2.01 4.02
CA ASP A 156 -3.98 -2.12 2.78
C ASP A 156 -5.18 -1.16 2.81
N GLY A 157 -5.38 -0.43 1.73
CA GLY A 157 -6.47 0.51 1.53
C GLY A 157 -7.82 -0.20 1.52
N LEU A 158 -8.82 0.44 2.14
CA LEU A 158 -10.19 -0.08 2.23
C LEU A 158 -11.11 0.42 1.12
N SER A 159 -10.59 1.24 0.21
CA SER A 159 -11.31 1.83 -0.91
C SER A 159 -10.45 1.80 -2.15
N SER A 160 -11.05 1.45 -3.28
CA SER A 160 -10.43 1.50 -4.60
C SER A 160 -11.54 1.84 -5.58
N THR A 161 -11.46 2.99 -6.23
CA THR A 161 -12.51 3.45 -7.15
C THR A 161 -11.88 3.97 -8.42
N SER A 162 -12.49 3.74 -9.57
CA SER A 162 -12.00 4.30 -10.84
C SER A 162 -11.90 5.84 -10.75
N ALA A 163 -12.81 6.48 -10.01
CA ALA A 163 -12.80 7.92 -9.81
C ALA A 163 -11.59 8.45 -9.02
N SER A 164 -10.97 7.67 -8.11
CA SER A 164 -9.79 8.13 -7.36
C SER A 164 -8.60 8.36 -8.26
N VAL A 165 -8.51 7.71 -9.43
CA VAL A 165 -7.38 7.87 -10.36
C VAL A 165 -7.40 9.22 -11.09
N ASN A 166 -8.58 9.85 -11.21
CA ASN A 166 -8.76 11.07 -12.01
C ASN A 166 -7.87 12.22 -11.53
N GLY A 167 -6.98 12.67 -12.42
CA GLY A 167 -6.09 13.80 -12.15
C GLY A 167 -4.96 13.50 -11.16
N ASN A 168 -4.84 12.26 -10.69
CA ASN A 168 -3.82 11.86 -9.71
C ASN A 168 -2.64 11.11 -10.35
N LEU A 169 -2.70 10.80 -11.65
CA LEU A 169 -1.58 10.24 -12.40
C LEU A 169 -1.04 11.25 -13.43
N PRO A 170 0.29 11.40 -13.55
CA PRO A 170 0.87 12.24 -14.57
C PRO A 170 0.62 11.65 -15.95
N LYS A 171 0.29 12.52 -16.91
CA LYS A 171 0.10 12.12 -18.30
C LYS A 171 1.41 12.28 -19.08
N ALA A 172 1.58 11.47 -20.12
CA ALA A 172 2.77 11.49 -20.97
C ALA A 172 2.96 12.83 -21.73
N ASN A 173 1.91 13.65 -21.86
CA ASN A 173 1.94 14.95 -22.52
C ASN A 173 2.07 16.14 -21.55
N PHE A 174 2.28 15.90 -20.26
CA PHE A 174 2.51 16.98 -19.29
C PHE A 174 3.88 17.65 -19.53
N ASN A 175 3.90 18.98 -19.41
CA ASN A 175 5.16 19.72 -19.39
C ASN A 175 5.82 19.68 -18.00
N LEU A 176 7.06 20.14 -17.91
CA LEU A 176 7.85 20.10 -16.68
C LEU A 176 7.17 20.82 -15.49
N ASN A 177 6.49 21.95 -15.72
CA ASN A 177 5.80 22.67 -14.65
C ASN A 177 4.62 21.88 -14.09
N GLN A 178 3.87 21.20 -14.96
CA GLN A 178 2.76 20.32 -14.54
C GLN A 178 3.27 19.12 -13.75
N LEU A 179 4.37 18.50 -14.20
CA LEU A 179 5.01 17.39 -13.50
C LEU A 179 5.51 17.84 -12.12
N ASN A 180 6.27 18.93 -12.03
CA ASN A 180 6.77 19.45 -10.76
C ASN A 180 5.64 19.74 -9.78
N SER A 181 4.55 20.39 -10.23
CA SER A 181 3.38 20.67 -9.39
C SER A 181 2.74 19.38 -8.85
N MET A 182 2.61 18.36 -9.70
CA MET A 182 2.01 17.09 -9.29
C MET A 182 2.88 16.30 -8.32
N PHE A 183 4.19 16.23 -8.54
CA PHE A 183 5.12 15.57 -7.62
C PHE A 183 5.21 16.30 -6.27
N ALA A 184 5.20 17.64 -6.27
CA ALA A 184 5.13 18.46 -5.06
C ALA A 184 3.87 18.19 -4.24
N SER A 185 2.73 17.95 -4.90
CA SER A 185 1.48 17.57 -4.22
C SER A 185 1.52 16.21 -3.53
N ARG A 186 2.59 15.42 -3.75
CA ARG A 186 2.82 14.09 -3.16
C ARG A 186 4.01 14.05 -2.21
N GLY A 187 4.56 15.21 -1.83
CA GLY A 187 5.62 15.32 -0.83
C GLY A 187 7.05 15.26 -1.39
N ASN A 188 7.26 15.62 -2.67
CA ASN A 188 8.59 15.83 -3.27
C ASN A 188 8.78 17.25 -3.77
#